data_AF-A0AAW5D7B3-F1
#
_entry.id   AF-A0AAW5D7B3-F1
#
_cell.length_a   1.000
_cell.length_b   1.000
_cell.length_c   1.000
_cell.angle_alpha   90.00
_cell.angle_beta   90.00
_cell.angle_gamma   90.00
#
_symmetry.space_group_name_H-M   'P 1'
#
loop_
_entity.id
_entity.type
_entity.pdbx_description
1 polymer ?
#
loop_
_entity_poly.entity_id
_entity_poly.type
_entity_poly.pdbx_seq_one_letter_code
_entity_poly.pdbx_strand_id
1 'polypeptide(L)'
;MSEGKHLVEDENTTLDKIIKYFPYVAIPIAILMLATYFGNFHGDFGDQSDFGAFGDFFGGILNPMLTFLTILLLLRQLRLQRSELNATAKELRATAEIHEENMKHSRAVDIYEKTYEKYSKAIQNFNNSLNYNFVSLSKDGAALTVTQRTEAQLVGKPMVEISLRKLKEEGEKIQIALYSADGNFFLDKLKLALNHSVQLAHEVYTFAEEYQRLGVNNLLYLKQFEKFNETLQELHNDIDSLGIESDSMQINSTLNALIHQSISTIVKAQNILNLD
;
A
#
# COMPACT_ATOMS: atom_id res chain seq x y z
N MET A 1 13.15 23.94 -14.04
CA MET A 1 12.10 23.32 -14.87
C MET A 1 12.01 24.13 -16.15
N SER A 2 12.53 23.59 -17.25
CA SER A 2 12.48 24.25 -18.55
C SER A 2 11.15 23.88 -19.19
N GLU A 3 10.21 24.82 -19.23
CA GLU A 3 8.96 24.68 -19.99
C GLU A 3 9.32 24.48 -21.47
N GLY A 4 9.14 23.26 -21.95
CA GLY A 4 9.20 22.94 -23.37
C GLY A 4 8.05 23.66 -24.06
N LYS A 5 8.38 24.70 -24.82
CA LYS A 5 7.47 25.46 -25.68
C LYS A 5 6.64 24.48 -26.53
N HIS A 6 5.32 24.53 -26.40
CA HIS A 6 4.37 23.67 -27.11
C HIS A 6 4.43 23.98 -28.63
N LEU A 7 5.25 23.23 -29.39
CA LEU A 7 5.34 23.35 -30.85
C LEU A 7 4.06 22.89 -31.59
N VAL A 8 3.09 22.34 -30.87
CA VAL A 8 1.87 21.73 -31.44
C VAL A 8 0.76 22.76 -31.74
N GLU A 9 0.72 23.90 -31.04
CA GLU A 9 -0.35 24.91 -31.24
C GLU A 9 -0.19 25.74 -32.53
N ASP A 10 1.05 26.10 -32.89
CA ASP A 10 1.34 26.98 -34.04
C ASP A 10 1.06 26.29 -35.39
N GLU A 11 1.34 24.99 -35.47
CA GLU A 11 1.14 24.21 -36.69
C GLU A 11 -0.33 23.84 -36.93
N ASN A 12 -1.10 23.61 -35.84
CA ASN A 12 -2.53 23.31 -35.91
C ASN A 12 -3.31 24.49 -36.51
N THR A 13 -2.97 25.70 -36.06
CA THR A 13 -3.55 26.94 -36.54
C THR A 13 -3.25 27.18 -38.02
N THR A 14 -2.06 26.82 -38.49
CA THR A 14 -1.63 27.08 -39.88
C THR A 14 -2.34 26.18 -40.89
N LEU A 15 -2.42 24.87 -40.60
CA LEU A 15 -3.12 23.92 -41.48
C LEU A 15 -4.63 24.19 -41.54
N ASP A 16 -5.23 24.54 -40.39
CA ASP A 16 -6.65 24.93 -40.33
C ASP A 16 -6.94 26.23 -41.09
N LYS A 17 -6.03 27.22 -41.02
CA LYS A 17 -6.11 28.43 -41.84
C LYS A 17 -6.06 28.09 -43.33
N ILE A 18 -5.13 27.25 -43.77
CA ILE A 18 -5.00 26.87 -45.20
C ILE A 18 -6.29 26.19 -45.68
N ILE A 19 -6.81 25.20 -44.95
CA ILE A 19 -8.05 24.50 -45.30
C ILE A 19 -9.23 25.48 -45.36
N LYS A 20 -9.31 26.41 -44.40
CA LYS A 20 -10.37 27.42 -44.34
C LYS A 20 -10.32 28.41 -45.51
N TYR A 21 -9.14 28.89 -45.90
CA TYR A 21 -8.98 29.93 -46.92
C TYR A 21 -8.85 29.39 -48.36
N PHE A 22 -8.44 28.13 -48.54
CA PHE A 22 -8.31 27.48 -49.85
C PHE A 22 -9.55 27.60 -50.76
N PRO A 23 -10.79 27.30 -50.31
CA PRO A 23 -11.97 27.41 -51.17
C PRO A 23 -12.25 28.86 -51.61
N TYR A 24 -11.91 29.86 -50.80
CA TYR A 24 -12.10 31.28 -51.15
C TYR A 24 -11.15 31.73 -52.28
N VAL A 25 -10.08 30.99 -52.55
CA VAL A 25 -9.19 31.23 -53.69
C VAL A 25 -9.58 30.34 -54.87
N ALA A 26 -9.88 29.06 -54.61
CA ALA A 26 -10.19 28.08 -55.64
C ALA A 26 -11.50 28.35 -56.38
N ILE A 27 -12.57 28.74 -55.66
CA ILE A 27 -13.89 28.94 -56.24
C ILE A 27 -13.92 30.15 -57.19
N PRO A 28 -13.39 31.34 -56.84
CA PRO A 28 -13.35 32.46 -57.77
C PRO A 28 -12.51 32.19 -59.02
N ILE A 29 -11.40 31.47 -58.89
CA ILE A 29 -10.58 31.06 -60.05
C ILE A 29 -11.39 30.15 -60.97
N ALA A 30 -12.09 29.15 -60.43
CA ALA A 30 -12.95 28.26 -61.20
C ALA A 30 -14.10 29.02 -61.90
N ILE A 31 -14.74 29.96 -61.21
CA ILE A 31 -15.80 30.82 -61.76
C ILE A 31 -15.24 31.73 -62.87
N LEU A 32 -14.08 32.34 -62.65
CA LEU A 32 -13.41 33.20 -63.63
C LEU A 32 -13.07 32.42 -64.89
N MET A 33 -12.56 31.19 -64.75
CA MET A 33 -12.29 30.30 -65.87
C MET A 33 -13.56 29.97 -66.67
N LEU A 34 -14.64 29.62 -65.98
CA LEU A 34 -15.94 29.36 -66.60
C LEU A 34 -16.48 30.59 -67.33
N ALA A 35 -16.37 31.76 -66.72
CA ALA A 35 -16.78 33.03 -67.31
C ALA A 35 -15.95 33.42 -68.54
N THR A 36 -14.63 33.21 -68.52
CA THR A 36 -13.77 33.45 -69.69
C THR A 36 -14.07 32.50 -70.84
N TYR A 37 -14.42 31.25 -70.55
CA TYR A 37 -14.82 30.27 -71.57
C TYR A 37 -16.11 30.71 -72.27
N PHE A 38 -17.20 30.95 -71.51
CA PHE A 38 -18.47 31.40 -72.10
C PHE A 38 -18.40 32.81 -72.71
N GLY A 39 -17.50 33.67 -72.22
CA GLY A 39 -17.28 35.01 -72.74
C GLY A 39 -16.38 35.09 -73.98
N ASN A 40 -15.65 34.02 -74.35
CA ASN A 40 -14.86 34.00 -75.60
C ASN A 40 -15.61 33.26 -76.72
N PHE A 41 -16.38 32.22 -76.37
CA PHE A 41 -17.22 31.46 -77.29
C PHE A 41 -18.62 32.10 -77.43
N HIS A 42 -18.75 33.12 -78.29
CA HIS A 42 -20.02 33.80 -78.60
C HIS A 42 -20.77 33.21 -79.83
N GLY A 43 -20.45 31.98 -80.24
CA GLY A 43 -21.10 31.24 -81.34
C GLY A 43 -21.67 29.90 -80.88
N ASP A 44 -22.44 29.24 -81.76
CA ASP A 44 -23.20 27.98 -81.54
C ASP A 44 -22.56 27.03 -80.50
N PHE A 45 -23.39 26.40 -79.64
CA PHE A 45 -22.89 25.49 -78.60
C PHE A 45 -21.91 24.50 -79.23
N GLY A 46 -20.61 24.63 -78.92
CA GLY A 46 -19.52 23.93 -79.62
C GLY A 46 -19.73 22.43 -79.76
N ASP A 47 -18.99 21.79 -80.66
CA ASP A 47 -19.16 20.35 -80.89
C ASP A 47 -18.66 19.55 -79.66
N GLN A 48 -19.02 18.27 -79.57
CA GLN A 48 -18.68 17.40 -78.44
C GLN A 48 -17.15 17.37 -78.14
N SER A 49 -16.32 17.59 -79.16
CA SER A 49 -14.85 17.71 -79.03
C SER A 49 -14.41 18.92 -78.21
N ASP A 50 -15.07 20.07 -78.37
CA ASP A 50 -14.70 21.32 -77.69
C ASP A 50 -15.06 21.25 -76.19
N PHE A 51 -16.22 20.65 -75.89
CA PHE A 51 -16.61 20.32 -74.51
C PHE A 51 -15.66 19.31 -73.86
N GLY A 52 -15.14 18.35 -74.61
CA GLY A 52 -14.12 17.41 -74.14
C GLY A 52 -12.82 18.12 -73.76
N ALA A 53 -12.28 18.97 -74.65
CA ALA A 53 -11.05 19.72 -74.39
C ALA A 53 -11.20 20.71 -73.22
N PHE A 54 -12.37 21.35 -73.07
CA PHE A 54 -12.68 22.19 -71.93
C PHE A 54 -12.72 21.39 -70.62
N GLY A 55 -13.38 20.23 -70.63
CA GLY A 55 -13.42 19.31 -69.50
C GLY A 55 -12.04 18.84 -69.08
N ASP A 56 -11.16 18.55 -70.04
CA ASP A 56 -9.77 18.14 -69.77
C ASP A 56 -8.93 19.27 -69.15
N PHE A 57 -9.09 20.51 -69.62
CA PHE A 57 -8.41 21.67 -69.04
C PHE A 57 -8.91 21.96 -67.61
N PHE A 58 -10.24 21.97 -67.41
CA PHE A 58 -10.84 22.21 -66.10
C PHE A 58 -10.51 21.09 -65.11
N GLY A 59 -10.58 19.84 -65.55
CA GLY A 59 -10.19 18.66 -64.78
C GLY A 59 -8.69 18.64 -64.47
N GLY A 60 -7.84 19.08 -65.40
CA GLY A 60 -6.39 19.18 -65.21
C GLY A 60 -5.96 20.15 -64.10
N ILE A 61 -6.80 21.14 -63.77
CA ILE A 61 -6.53 22.11 -62.70
C ILE A 61 -7.30 21.77 -61.43
N LEU A 62 -8.60 21.46 -61.54
CA LEU A 62 -9.41 21.13 -60.37
C LEU A 62 -9.01 19.82 -59.71
N ASN A 63 -8.64 18.78 -60.46
CA ASN A 63 -8.29 17.50 -59.85
C ASN A 63 -7.06 17.62 -58.94
N PRO A 64 -5.94 18.24 -59.35
CA PRO A 64 -4.83 18.51 -58.43
C PRO A 64 -5.22 19.36 -57.22
N MET A 65 -6.06 20.39 -57.40
CA MET A 65 -6.52 21.25 -56.31
C MET A 65 -7.37 20.50 -55.28
N LEU A 66 -8.35 19.72 -55.74
CA LEU A 66 -9.21 18.90 -54.88
C LEU A 66 -8.42 17.75 -54.23
N THR A 67 -7.47 17.16 -54.96
CA THR A 67 -6.56 16.13 -54.42
C THR A 67 -5.69 16.71 -53.30
N PHE A 68 -5.13 17.92 -53.50
CA PHE A 68 -4.35 18.61 -52.48
C PHE A 68 -5.19 18.92 -51.24
N LEU A 69 -6.42 19.45 -51.42
CA LEU A 69 -7.34 19.68 -50.31
C LEU A 69 -7.68 18.39 -49.56
N THR A 70 -7.88 17.28 -50.29
CA THR A 70 -8.13 15.96 -49.70
C THR A 70 -6.96 15.51 -48.83
N ILE A 71 -5.72 15.68 -49.31
CA ILE A 71 -4.51 15.37 -48.53
C ILE A 71 -4.45 16.24 -47.26
N LEU A 72 -4.75 17.54 -47.35
CA LEU A 72 -4.76 18.43 -46.18
C LEU A 72 -5.81 18.01 -45.14
N LEU A 73 -7.02 17.68 -45.59
CA LEU A 73 -8.08 17.18 -44.72
C LEU A 73 -7.69 15.85 -44.06
N LEU A 74 -7.06 14.94 -44.81
CA LEU A 74 -6.57 13.68 -44.27
C LEU A 74 -5.45 13.90 -43.23
N LEU A 75 -4.51 14.81 -43.49
CA LEU A 75 -3.46 15.19 -42.54
C LEU A 75 -4.06 15.79 -41.26
N ARG A 76 -5.09 16.64 -41.38
CA ARG A 76 -5.83 17.18 -40.24
C ARG A 76 -6.46 16.06 -39.40
N GLN A 77 -7.15 15.13 -40.06
CA GLN A 77 -7.80 13.99 -39.41
C GLN A 77 -6.77 13.12 -38.69
N LEU A 78 -5.67 12.76 -39.33
CA LEU A 78 -4.60 11.95 -38.71
C LEU A 78 -3.99 12.64 -37.49
N ARG A 79 -3.83 13.96 -37.52
CA ARG A 79 -3.33 14.74 -36.37
C ARG A 79 -4.33 14.73 -35.22
N LEU A 80 -5.61 14.99 -35.50
CA LEU A 80 -6.65 14.96 -34.50
C LEU A 80 -6.73 13.57 -33.84
N GLN A 81 -6.78 12.50 -34.64
CA GLN A 81 -6.77 11.11 -34.17
C GLN A 81 -5.55 10.82 -33.28
N ARG A 82 -4.34 11.26 -33.65
CA ARG A 82 -3.15 11.11 -32.79
C ARG A 82 -3.30 11.85 -31.46
N SER A 83 -3.88 13.05 -31.47
CA SER A 83 -4.10 13.81 -30.23
C SER A 83 -5.11 13.13 -29.31
N GLU A 84 -6.21 12.61 -29.87
CA GLU A 84 -7.25 11.88 -29.14
C GLU A 84 -6.69 10.57 -28.58
N LEU A 85 -5.89 9.82 -29.35
CA LEU A 85 -5.19 8.62 -28.87
C LEU A 85 -4.24 8.94 -27.71
N ASN A 86 -3.48 10.03 -27.79
CA ASN A 86 -2.57 10.44 -26.72
C ASN A 86 -3.33 10.85 -25.44
N ALA A 87 -4.44 11.60 -25.59
CA ALA A 87 -5.30 11.98 -24.47
C ALA A 87 -5.92 10.73 -23.81
N THR A 88 -6.46 9.82 -24.62
CA THR A 88 -7.03 8.54 -24.17
C THR A 88 -5.99 7.68 -23.46
N ALA A 89 -4.77 7.58 -24.00
CA ALA A 89 -3.68 6.84 -23.38
C ALA A 89 -3.26 7.44 -22.02
N LYS A 90 -3.31 8.78 -21.88
CA LYS A 90 -3.05 9.46 -20.62
C LYS A 90 -4.14 9.17 -19.59
N GLU A 91 -5.41 9.24 -19.97
CA GLU A 91 -6.54 8.94 -19.09
C GLU A 91 -6.55 7.47 -18.66
N LEU A 92 -6.24 6.55 -19.58
CA LEU A 92 -6.10 5.12 -19.27
C LEU A 92 -4.99 4.84 -18.26
N ARG A 93 -3.83 5.53 -18.37
CA ARG A 93 -2.75 5.40 -17.39
C ARG A 93 -3.17 5.90 -16.02
N ALA A 94 -3.77 7.09 -15.93
CA ALA A 94 -4.28 7.63 -14.67
C ALA A 94 -5.34 6.71 -14.05
N THR A 95 -6.24 6.15 -14.87
CA THR A 95 -7.26 5.19 -14.42
C THR A 95 -6.62 3.89 -13.93
N ALA A 96 -5.58 3.39 -14.61
CA ALA A 96 -4.85 2.19 -14.18
C ALA A 96 -4.14 2.41 -12.84
N GLU A 97 -3.52 3.58 -12.63
CA GLU A 97 -2.87 3.95 -11.36
C GLU A 97 -3.90 4.00 -10.21
N ILE A 98 -5.02 4.71 -10.41
CA ILE A 98 -6.11 4.78 -9.42
C ILE A 98 -6.71 3.39 -9.15
N HIS A 99 -6.86 2.56 -10.18
CA HIS A 99 -7.37 1.21 -10.02
C HIS A 99 -6.40 0.34 -9.22
N GLU A 100 -5.09 0.43 -9.48
CA GLU A 100 -4.07 -0.29 -8.72
C GLU A 100 -4.08 0.11 -7.24
N GLU A 101 -4.19 1.42 -6.96
CA GLU A 101 -4.29 1.94 -5.60
C GLU A 101 -5.55 1.44 -4.87
N ASN A 102 -6.72 1.53 -5.52
CA ASN A 102 -7.97 1.02 -4.98
C ASN A 102 -7.91 -0.49 -4.71
N MET A 103 -7.24 -1.26 -5.57
CA MET A 103 -7.05 -2.71 -5.37
C MET A 103 -6.15 -3.00 -4.17
N LYS A 104 -5.10 -2.20 -3.94
CA LYS A 104 -4.25 -2.31 -2.74
C LYS A 104 -5.05 -2.01 -1.47
N HIS A 105 -5.80 -0.90 -1.46
CA HIS A 105 -6.63 -0.52 -0.32
C HIS A 105 -7.72 -1.58 -0.03
N SER A 106 -8.43 -2.03 -1.06
CA SER A 106 -9.47 -3.07 -0.94
C SER A 106 -8.91 -4.38 -0.40
N ARG A 107 -7.73 -4.80 -0.87
CA ARG A 107 -7.03 -5.99 -0.36
C ARG A 107 -6.64 -5.85 1.11
N ALA A 108 -6.15 -4.68 1.52
CA ALA A 108 -5.79 -4.42 2.91
C ALA A 108 -7.01 -4.55 3.83
N VAL A 109 -8.16 -3.99 3.43
CA VAL A 109 -9.42 -4.09 4.17
C VAL A 109 -9.90 -5.55 4.27
N ASP A 110 -9.94 -6.28 3.15
CA ASP A 110 -10.41 -7.68 3.12
C ASP A 110 -9.57 -8.60 4.02
N ILE A 111 -8.24 -8.45 3.98
CA ILE A 111 -7.34 -9.24 4.83
C ILE A 111 -7.57 -8.90 6.30
N TYR A 112 -7.67 -7.60 6.62
CA TYR A 112 -7.94 -7.16 7.98
C TYR A 112 -9.25 -7.77 8.51
N GLU A 113 -10.36 -7.64 7.77
CA GLU A 113 -11.66 -8.19 8.17
C GLU A 113 -11.61 -9.70 8.43
N LYS A 114 -10.89 -10.46 7.58
CA LYS A 114 -10.79 -11.92 7.72
C LYS A 114 -9.88 -12.38 8.85
N THR A 115 -8.94 -11.55 9.28
CA THR A 115 -7.88 -11.95 10.23
C THR A 115 -7.95 -11.24 11.57
N TYR A 116 -8.75 -10.16 11.69
CA TYR A 116 -8.87 -9.38 12.92
C TYR A 116 -9.21 -10.23 14.15
N GLU A 117 -10.16 -11.16 14.03
CA GLU A 117 -10.52 -12.07 15.12
C GLU A 117 -9.35 -12.96 15.56
N LYS A 118 -8.51 -13.39 14.61
CA LYS A 118 -7.31 -14.18 14.92
C LYS A 118 -6.26 -13.32 15.62
N TYR A 119 -6.06 -12.09 15.16
CA TYR A 119 -5.16 -11.13 15.79
C TYR A 119 -5.57 -10.80 17.22
N SER A 120 -6.85 -10.47 17.43
CA SER A 120 -7.43 -10.22 18.76
C SER A 120 -7.24 -11.43 19.67
N LYS A 121 -7.50 -12.64 19.16
CA LYS A 121 -7.27 -13.89 19.88
C LYS A 121 -5.80 -14.13 20.21
N ALA A 122 -4.86 -13.81 19.31
CA ALA A 122 -3.43 -13.90 19.58
C ALA A 122 -3.01 -12.99 20.74
N ILE A 123 -3.52 -11.74 20.76
CA ILE A 123 -3.31 -10.81 21.89
C ILE A 123 -3.90 -11.38 23.18
N GLN A 124 -5.10 -11.94 23.14
CA GLN A 124 -5.72 -12.55 24.32
C GLN A 124 -4.91 -13.76 24.83
N ASN A 125 -4.45 -14.63 23.93
CA ASN A 125 -3.62 -15.78 24.28
C ASN A 125 -2.32 -15.34 24.96
N PHE A 126 -1.64 -14.34 24.38
CA PHE A 126 -0.47 -13.73 25.00
C PHE A 126 -0.77 -13.21 26.40
N ASN A 127 -1.81 -12.39 26.55
CA ASN A 127 -2.21 -11.86 27.86
C ASN A 127 -2.56 -12.95 28.88
N ASN A 128 -3.26 -14.00 28.45
CA ASN A 128 -3.61 -15.14 29.31
C ASN A 128 -2.36 -15.90 29.74
N SER A 129 -1.35 -16.03 28.87
CA SER A 129 -0.09 -16.67 29.21
C SER A 129 0.66 -15.93 30.32
N LEU A 130 0.56 -14.60 30.39
CA LEU A 130 1.17 -13.82 31.47
C LEU A 130 0.49 -14.03 32.82
N ASN A 131 -0.80 -14.39 32.81
CA ASN A 131 -1.58 -14.67 34.01
C ASN A 131 -1.47 -16.14 34.46
N TYR A 132 -0.86 -17.02 33.66
CA TYR A 132 -0.74 -18.43 33.99
C TYR A 132 0.15 -18.63 35.21
N ASN A 133 -0.37 -19.35 36.22
CA ASN A 133 0.38 -19.74 37.39
C ASN A 133 1.38 -20.85 37.02
N PHE A 134 2.68 -20.52 36.99
CA PHE A 134 3.74 -21.47 36.67
C PHE A 134 4.36 -22.14 37.91
N VAL A 135 4.20 -21.54 39.09
CA VAL A 135 4.69 -22.07 40.36
C VAL A 135 3.99 -21.43 41.55
N SER A 136 3.79 -22.19 42.61
CA SER A 136 3.26 -21.67 43.88
C SER A 136 4.35 -21.70 44.96
N LEU A 137 4.50 -20.58 45.66
CA LEU A 137 5.45 -20.38 46.76
C LEU A 137 4.75 -20.45 48.11
N SER A 138 5.40 -21.00 49.13
CA SER A 138 4.96 -20.80 50.51
C SER A 138 5.04 -19.33 50.91
N LYS A 139 4.30 -18.90 51.94
CA LYS A 139 4.32 -17.50 52.41
C LYS A 139 5.70 -16.96 52.77
N ASP A 140 6.61 -17.84 53.20
CA ASP A 140 8.00 -17.55 53.53
C ASP A 140 8.95 -17.68 52.33
N GLY A 141 8.45 -18.04 51.14
CA GLY A 141 9.23 -18.15 49.89
C GLY A 141 10.15 -19.37 49.80
N ALA A 142 10.21 -20.20 50.84
CA ALA A 142 11.21 -21.27 50.98
C ALA A 142 10.80 -22.61 50.35
N ALA A 143 9.51 -22.85 50.12
CA ALA A 143 9.01 -24.09 49.54
C ALA A 143 8.26 -23.83 48.23
N LEU A 144 8.49 -24.69 47.24
CA LEU A 144 7.95 -24.58 45.89
C LEU A 144 7.07 -25.79 45.55
N THR A 145 5.93 -25.54 44.90
CA THR A 145 5.10 -26.61 44.32
C THR A 145 4.56 -26.19 42.95
N VAL A 146 4.34 -27.17 42.08
CA VAL A 146 3.66 -26.95 40.80
C VAL A 146 2.22 -27.43 40.95
N THR A 147 1.30 -26.75 40.27
CA THR A 147 -0.15 -26.93 40.21
C THR A 147 -0.65 -28.37 40.00
N GLN A 148 0.22 -29.36 39.76
CA GLN A 148 -0.11 -30.78 39.57
C GLN A 148 0.55 -31.75 40.58
N ARG A 149 1.40 -31.31 41.50
CA ARG A 149 1.98 -32.16 42.56
C ARG A 149 2.06 -31.40 43.89
N THR A 150 0.99 -31.47 44.66
CA THR A 150 1.07 -31.14 46.09
C THR A 150 1.80 -32.28 46.79
N GLU A 151 3.04 -32.05 47.21
CA GLU A 151 3.71 -32.99 48.11
C GLU A 151 2.92 -33.08 49.41
N ALA A 152 2.79 -34.29 49.99
CA ALA A 152 1.97 -34.53 51.18
C ALA A 152 2.35 -33.64 52.38
N GLN A 153 3.57 -33.08 52.38
CA GLN A 153 4.12 -32.18 53.40
C GLN A 153 3.64 -30.71 53.26
N LEU A 154 3.00 -30.35 52.15
CA LEU A 154 2.54 -28.99 51.85
C LEU A 154 1.02 -28.82 51.99
N VAL A 155 0.29 -29.90 52.30
CA VAL A 155 -1.17 -29.89 52.49
C VAL A 155 -1.55 -29.00 53.67
N GLY A 156 -2.32 -27.93 53.40
CA GLY A 156 -2.82 -27.00 54.42
C GLY A 156 -1.95 -25.76 54.68
N LYS A 157 -0.78 -25.62 54.03
CA LYS A 157 0.00 -24.37 54.08
C LYS A 157 -0.53 -23.35 53.07
N PRO A 158 -0.67 -22.06 53.43
CA PRO A 158 -1.07 -21.03 52.47
C PRO A 158 0.03 -20.82 51.43
N MET A 159 -0.35 -20.96 50.16
CA MET A 159 0.54 -20.81 48.99
C MET A 159 0.18 -19.52 48.23
N VAL A 160 1.20 -18.89 47.65
CA VAL A 160 1.12 -17.71 46.79
C VAL A 160 1.37 -18.17 45.36
N GLU A 161 0.42 -17.93 44.47
CA GLU A 161 0.55 -18.27 43.05
C GLU A 161 1.39 -17.23 42.31
N ILE A 162 2.40 -17.69 41.58
CA ILE A 162 3.32 -16.84 40.83
C ILE A 162 3.03 -16.96 39.33
N SER A 163 2.79 -15.81 38.72
CA SER A 163 2.61 -15.64 37.28
C SER A 163 3.55 -14.56 36.77
N LEU A 164 3.74 -14.50 35.45
CA LEU A 164 4.62 -13.49 34.84
C LEU A 164 4.13 -12.07 35.10
N ARG A 165 2.80 -11.87 35.22
CA ARG A 165 2.19 -10.58 35.54
C ARG A 165 2.45 -10.10 36.97
N LYS A 166 2.80 -11.01 37.88
CA LYS A 166 3.01 -10.72 39.30
C LYS A 166 4.48 -10.74 39.71
N LEU A 167 5.42 -10.80 38.75
CA LEU A 167 6.86 -10.89 39.06
C LEU A 167 7.33 -9.73 39.92
N LYS A 168 6.90 -8.52 39.62
CA LYS A 168 7.22 -7.33 40.41
C LYS A 168 6.56 -7.32 41.78
N GLU A 169 5.27 -7.67 41.85
CA GLU A 169 4.49 -7.70 43.10
C GLU A 169 5.06 -8.73 44.10
N GLU A 170 5.53 -9.86 43.59
CA GLU A 170 6.02 -10.99 44.38
C GLU A 170 7.56 -11.08 44.43
N GLY A 171 8.24 -9.98 44.05
CA GLY A 171 9.70 -9.94 43.87
C GLY A 171 10.50 -10.45 45.07
N GLU A 172 10.16 -10.04 46.30
CA GLU A 172 10.86 -10.50 47.52
C GLU A 172 10.77 -12.02 47.70
N LYS A 173 9.59 -12.62 47.46
CA LYS A 173 9.38 -14.07 47.59
C LYS A 173 10.11 -14.83 46.49
N ILE A 174 10.13 -14.26 45.27
CA ILE A 174 10.86 -14.81 44.13
C ILE A 174 12.36 -14.80 44.40
N GLN A 175 12.92 -13.73 44.96
CA GLN A 175 14.33 -13.68 45.36
C GLN A 175 14.67 -14.80 46.35
N ILE A 176 13.85 -14.98 47.39
CA ILE A 176 14.05 -16.07 48.36
C ILE A 176 14.02 -17.43 47.66
N ALA A 177 13.07 -17.64 46.75
CA ALA A 177 12.95 -18.88 45.98
C ALA A 177 14.18 -19.13 45.08
N LEU A 178 14.72 -18.09 44.43
CA LEU A 178 15.90 -18.17 43.56
C LEU A 178 17.16 -18.62 44.30
N TYR A 179 17.35 -18.20 45.56
CA TYR A 179 18.50 -18.60 46.39
C TYR A 179 18.23 -19.84 47.27
N SER A 180 17.07 -20.47 47.14
CA SER A 180 16.73 -21.70 47.85
C SER A 180 17.35 -22.95 47.20
N ALA A 181 17.28 -24.11 47.86
CA ALA A 181 17.71 -25.38 47.30
C ALA A 181 16.99 -25.74 45.98
N ASP A 182 15.78 -25.21 45.78
CA ASP A 182 14.93 -25.42 44.61
C ASP A 182 15.03 -24.24 43.60
N GLY A 183 16.00 -23.34 43.74
CA GLY A 183 16.17 -22.16 42.87
C GLY A 183 16.31 -22.50 41.39
N ASN A 184 17.05 -23.58 41.06
CA ASN A 184 17.16 -24.08 39.68
C ASN A 184 15.80 -24.55 39.13
N PHE A 185 15.00 -25.22 39.96
CA PHE A 185 13.67 -25.67 39.58
C PHE A 185 12.74 -24.48 39.32
N PHE A 186 12.78 -23.45 40.17
CA PHE A 186 12.05 -22.20 39.93
C PHE A 186 12.48 -21.55 38.60
N LEU A 187 13.79 -21.43 38.37
CA LEU A 187 14.34 -20.81 37.16
C LEU A 187 13.91 -21.57 35.89
N ASP A 188 13.89 -22.89 35.92
CA ASP A 188 13.42 -23.71 34.80
C ASP A 188 11.93 -23.49 34.50
N LYS A 189 11.10 -23.35 35.54
CA LYS A 189 9.67 -23.03 35.38
C LYS A 189 9.44 -21.62 34.85
N LEU A 190 10.21 -20.64 35.34
CA LEU A 190 10.19 -19.27 34.84
C LEU A 190 10.58 -19.24 33.35
N LYS A 191 11.67 -19.90 32.97
CA LYS A 191 12.10 -20.03 31.56
C LYS A 191 11.04 -20.66 30.68
N LEU A 192 10.39 -21.72 31.15
CA LEU A 192 9.33 -22.38 30.40
C LEU A 192 8.13 -21.44 30.18
N ALA A 193 7.68 -20.74 31.23
CA ALA A 193 6.59 -19.79 31.14
C ALA A 193 6.92 -18.64 30.18
N LEU A 194 8.11 -18.05 30.32
CA LEU A 194 8.56 -16.97 29.45
C LEU A 194 8.68 -17.42 27.99
N ASN A 195 9.25 -18.61 27.72
CA ASN A 195 9.37 -19.15 26.35
C ASN A 195 8.00 -19.26 25.68
N HIS A 196 7.03 -19.79 26.40
CA HIS A 196 5.66 -19.90 25.91
C HIS A 196 5.03 -18.52 25.64
N SER A 197 5.20 -17.55 26.55
CA SER A 197 4.69 -16.19 26.36
C SER A 197 5.36 -15.44 25.21
N VAL A 198 6.67 -15.58 25.04
CA VAL A 198 7.42 -14.94 23.94
C VAL A 198 7.04 -15.55 22.59
N GLN A 199 6.77 -16.86 22.52
CA GLN A 199 6.24 -17.49 21.31
C GLN A 199 4.88 -16.91 20.90
N LEU A 200 3.97 -16.74 21.86
CA LEU A 200 2.67 -16.11 21.61
C LEU A 200 2.81 -14.63 21.24
N ALA A 201 3.76 -13.92 21.83
CA ALA A 201 4.08 -12.56 21.46
C ALA A 201 4.57 -12.45 20.00
N HIS A 202 5.33 -13.44 19.53
CA HIS A 202 5.79 -13.49 18.15
C HIS A 202 4.64 -13.72 17.14
N GLU A 203 3.62 -14.48 17.53
CA GLU A 203 2.38 -14.63 16.75
C GLU A 203 1.69 -13.27 16.57
N VAL A 204 1.55 -12.49 17.65
CA VAL A 204 1.00 -11.12 17.59
C VAL A 204 1.82 -10.22 16.67
N TYR A 205 3.15 -10.25 16.79
CA TYR A 205 4.05 -9.46 15.93
C TYR A 205 3.91 -9.85 14.45
N THR A 206 3.77 -11.14 14.14
CA THR A 206 3.62 -11.61 12.75
C THR A 206 2.38 -11.01 12.08
N PHE A 207 1.25 -10.94 12.79
CA PHE A 207 0.06 -10.25 12.31
C PHE A 207 0.32 -8.76 12.09
N ALA A 208 0.97 -8.09 13.05
CA ALA A 208 1.27 -6.67 12.93
C ALA A 208 2.20 -6.35 11.75
N GLU A 209 3.21 -7.20 11.50
CA GLU A 209 4.10 -7.08 10.35
C GLU A 209 3.36 -7.30 9.03
N GLU A 210 2.45 -8.26 8.96
CA GLU A 210 1.61 -8.50 7.78
C GLU A 210 0.69 -7.30 7.50
N TYR A 211 0.01 -6.77 8.52
CA TYR A 211 -0.83 -5.57 8.40
C TYR A 211 -0.04 -4.35 7.94
N GLN A 212 1.16 -4.16 8.49
CA GLN A 212 2.04 -3.08 8.08
C GLN A 212 2.48 -3.23 6.61
N ARG A 213 2.86 -4.44 6.19
CA ARG A 213 3.28 -4.72 4.81
C ARG A 213 2.15 -4.46 3.80
N LEU A 214 0.91 -4.72 4.19
CA LEU A 214 -0.26 -4.53 3.34
C LEU A 214 -0.79 -3.09 3.33
N GLY A 215 -0.23 -2.21 4.16
CA GLY A 215 -0.72 -0.83 4.28
C GLY A 215 -2.10 -0.75 4.92
N VAL A 216 -2.39 -1.63 5.90
CA VAL A 216 -3.62 -1.52 6.69
C VAL A 216 -3.51 -0.26 7.55
N ASN A 217 -4.19 0.81 7.16
CA ASN A 217 -4.22 2.10 7.87
C ASN A 217 -5.38 2.15 8.87
N ASN A 218 -5.46 1.19 9.78
CA ASN A 218 -6.54 1.12 10.76
C ASN A 218 -6.04 1.44 12.18
N LEU A 219 -6.47 2.59 12.71
CA LEU A 219 -6.19 3.05 14.08
C LEU A 219 -6.56 2.02 15.16
N LEU A 220 -7.49 1.10 14.88
CA LEU A 220 -7.97 0.12 15.85
C LEU A 220 -6.95 -0.99 16.15
N TYR A 221 -6.26 -1.54 15.14
CA TYR A 221 -5.24 -2.57 15.41
C TYR A 221 -3.97 -1.95 15.93
N LEU A 222 -3.59 -0.76 15.43
CA LEU A 222 -2.38 -0.07 15.84
C LEU A 222 -2.41 0.24 17.33
N LYS A 223 -3.52 0.77 17.86
CA LYS A 223 -3.70 0.99 19.31
C LYS A 223 -3.60 -0.30 20.13
N GLN A 224 -4.15 -1.40 19.61
CA GLN A 224 -4.01 -2.71 20.28
C GLN A 224 -2.57 -3.21 20.26
N PHE A 225 -1.85 -2.96 19.17
CA PHE A 225 -0.45 -3.33 19.02
C PHE A 225 0.48 -2.49 19.91
N GLU A 226 0.21 -1.18 20.03
CA GLU A 226 0.90 -0.27 20.95
C GLU A 226 0.75 -0.76 22.40
N LYS A 227 -0.48 -1.05 22.83
CA LYS A 227 -0.74 -1.59 24.17
C LYS A 227 -0.07 -2.95 24.41
N PHE A 228 -0.05 -3.80 23.39
CA PHE A 228 0.67 -5.07 23.43
C PHE A 228 2.19 -4.84 23.63
N ASN A 229 2.77 -3.90 22.90
CA ASN A 229 4.19 -3.55 23.01
C ASN A 229 4.53 -2.93 24.38
N GLU A 230 3.66 -2.09 24.94
CA GLU A 230 3.78 -1.61 26.32
C GLU A 230 3.83 -2.79 27.31
N THR A 231 2.94 -3.78 27.14
CA THR A 231 2.90 -4.98 28.00
C THR A 231 4.19 -5.81 27.87
N LEU A 232 4.78 -5.90 26.68
CA LEU A 232 6.09 -6.56 26.47
C LEU A 232 7.22 -5.81 27.18
N GLN A 233 7.22 -4.48 27.14
CA GLN A 233 8.21 -3.67 27.83
C GLN A 233 8.08 -3.80 29.36
N GLU A 234 6.86 -3.81 29.88
CA GLU A 234 6.58 -4.08 31.30
C GLU A 234 7.14 -5.45 31.71
N LEU A 235 6.86 -6.50 30.93
CA LEU A 235 7.38 -7.84 31.19
C LEU A 235 8.92 -7.85 31.20
N HIS A 236 9.57 -7.19 30.24
CA HIS A 236 11.03 -7.11 30.19
C HIS A 236 11.60 -6.41 31.43
N ASN A 237 11.02 -5.27 31.82
CA ASN A 237 11.43 -4.53 33.02
C ASN A 237 11.24 -5.35 34.30
N ASP A 238 10.14 -6.09 34.40
CA ASP A 238 9.85 -6.97 35.54
C ASP A 238 10.87 -8.10 35.64
N ILE A 239 11.27 -8.71 34.52
CA ILE A 239 12.32 -9.73 34.47
C ILE A 239 13.67 -9.15 34.91
N ASP A 240 14.05 -7.99 34.35
CA ASP A 240 15.32 -7.34 34.67
C ASP A 240 15.40 -6.96 36.16
N SER A 241 14.26 -6.62 36.78
CA SER A 241 14.18 -6.31 38.21
C SER A 241 14.49 -7.53 39.12
N LEU A 242 14.43 -8.75 38.59
CA LEU A 242 14.78 -9.97 39.32
C LEU A 242 16.30 -10.15 39.46
N GLY A 243 17.12 -9.37 38.75
CA GLY A 243 18.59 -9.43 38.89
C GLY A 243 19.21 -10.78 38.53
N ILE A 244 18.55 -11.56 37.67
CA ILE A 244 19.04 -12.86 37.19
C ILE A 244 20.19 -12.60 36.19
N GLU A 245 21.32 -13.30 36.33
CA GLU A 245 22.48 -13.14 35.44
C GLU A 245 22.09 -13.33 33.97
N SER A 246 22.49 -12.38 33.10
CA SER A 246 22.10 -12.30 31.69
C SER A 246 22.39 -13.57 30.88
N ASP A 247 23.49 -14.25 31.18
CA ASP A 247 23.94 -15.43 30.46
C ASP A 247 23.08 -16.66 30.73
N SER A 248 22.30 -16.62 31.82
CA SER A 248 21.39 -17.71 32.20
C SER A 248 20.04 -17.65 31.45
N MET A 249 19.72 -16.54 30.77
CA MET A 249 18.44 -16.30 30.08
C MET A 249 18.64 -15.78 28.65
N GLN A 250 19.00 -16.67 27.71
CA GLN A 250 18.99 -16.37 26.26
C GLN A 250 17.69 -15.71 25.78
N ILE A 251 16.58 -15.98 26.45
CA ILE A 251 15.26 -15.43 26.12
C ILE A 251 15.20 -13.90 26.22
N ASN A 252 16.05 -13.27 27.04
CA ASN A 252 16.04 -11.81 27.19
C ASN A 252 16.47 -11.11 25.88
N SER A 253 17.40 -11.72 25.13
CA SER A 253 17.77 -11.21 23.79
C SER A 253 16.62 -11.33 22.77
N THR A 254 15.85 -12.41 22.82
CA THR A 254 14.69 -12.61 21.93
C THR A 254 13.58 -11.62 22.25
N LEU A 255 13.30 -11.42 23.54
CA LEU A 255 12.32 -10.44 24.01
C LEU A 255 12.72 -9.01 23.60
N ASN A 256 13.99 -8.64 23.80
CA ASN A 256 14.51 -7.33 23.37
C ASN A 256 14.42 -7.12 21.85
N ALA A 257 14.78 -8.13 21.05
CA ALA A 257 14.63 -8.06 19.61
C ALA A 257 13.16 -7.82 19.21
N LEU A 258 12.23 -8.53 19.84
CA LEU A 258 10.80 -8.41 19.58
C LEU A 258 10.25 -7.02 19.94
N ILE A 259 10.68 -6.45 21.07
CA ILE A 259 10.32 -5.08 21.48
C ILE A 259 10.82 -4.07 20.43
N HIS A 260 12.09 -4.15 20.04
CA HIS A 260 12.66 -3.25 19.03
C HIS A 260 11.96 -3.35 17.68
N GLN A 261 11.66 -4.57 17.23
CA GLN A 261 10.91 -4.82 15.99
C GLN A 261 9.51 -4.21 16.08
N SER A 262 8.80 -4.42 17.20
CA SER A 262 7.46 -3.88 17.43
C SER A 262 7.44 -2.35 17.40
N ILE A 263 8.40 -1.70 18.07
CA ILE A 263 8.56 -0.23 18.03
C ILE A 263 8.79 0.27 16.60
N SER A 264 9.70 -0.37 15.86
CA SER A 264 9.97 -0.02 14.46
C SER A 264 8.71 -0.13 13.60
N THR A 265 7.91 -1.19 13.78
CA THR A 265 6.65 -1.38 13.05
C THR A 265 5.62 -0.30 13.41
N ILE A 266 5.49 0.06 14.69
CA ILE A 266 4.60 1.14 15.15
C ILE A 266 4.98 2.48 14.51
N VAL A 267 6.28 2.84 14.52
CA VAL A 267 6.76 4.10 13.92
C VAL A 267 6.48 4.15 12.42
N LYS A 268 6.68 3.03 11.71
CA LYS A 268 6.37 2.94 10.27
C LYS A 268 4.87 3.11 10.03
N ALA A 269 4.00 2.52 10.85
CA ALA A 269 2.55 2.65 10.74
C ALA A 269 2.10 4.11 10.94
N GLN A 270 2.62 4.77 11.98
CA GLN A 270 2.29 6.17 12.30
C GLN A 270 2.72 7.14 11.19
N ASN A 271 3.87 6.91 10.56
CA ASN A 271 4.32 7.73 9.43
C ASN A 271 3.41 7.61 8.21
N ILE A 272 2.84 6.43 7.94
CA ILE A 272 1.89 6.25 6.85
C ILE A 272 0.58 6.98 7.16
N LEU A 273 0.07 6.87 8.38
CA LEU A 273 -1.15 7.57 8.82
C LEU A 273 -1.05 9.10 8.75
N ASN A 274 0.15 9.68 8.83
CA ASN A 274 0.36 11.13 8.74
C ASN A 274 0.54 11.65 7.30
N LEU A 275 0.60 10.76 6.31
CA LEU A 275 0.72 11.10 4.89
C LEU A 275 -0.63 11.11 4.15
N ASP A 276 -1.65 10.49 4.73
CA ASP A 276 -3.07 10.53 4.30
C ASP A 276 -3.81 11.74 4.90
#